data_AF-A0A7C8LHD4-F1
#
_entry.id   AF-A0A7C8LHD4-F1
#
_cell.length_a   1.000
_cell.length_b   1.000
_cell.length_c   1.000
_cell.angle_alpha   90.00
_cell.angle_beta   90.00
_cell.angle_gamma   90.00
#
_symmetry.space_group_name_H-M   'P 1'
#
loop_
_entity.id
_entity.type
_entity.pdbx_description
1 polymer ?
#
loop_
_entity_poly.entity_id
_entity_poly.type
_entity_poly.pdbx_seq_one_letter_code
_entity_poly.pdbx_strand_id
1 'polypeptide(L)'
;MSKYDNAKAMRELRKRRKMKKLCTRCGKPVEGEHVQCNACREYCKMYALLHPKEKVIIRSLKTWEVKNKKLYRLLLERKMTIPQLAQMVGVSSRSVDRWVFEGSIPKLENREKVNACLNAEVFDVEA
;
A
#
# COMPACT_ATOMS: atom_id res chain seq x y z
N MET A 1 22.39 18.69 21.85
CA MET A 1 22.75 17.28 21.55
C MET A 1 21.91 16.82 20.35
N SER A 2 22.54 16.57 19.20
CA SER A 2 21.87 16.16 17.97
C SER A 2 21.12 14.84 18.18
N LYS A 3 19.81 14.81 17.88
CA LYS A 3 19.00 13.57 17.86
C LYS A 3 19.59 12.66 16.79
N TYR A 4 20.43 11.71 17.20
CA TYR A 4 20.99 10.72 16.30
C TYR A 4 19.85 9.90 15.67
N ASP A 5 19.54 10.19 14.41
CA ASP A 5 18.51 9.49 13.65
C ASP A 5 19.04 8.11 13.25
N ASN A 6 18.88 7.16 14.18
CA ASN A 6 19.21 5.75 14.00
C ASN A 6 18.59 5.18 12.71
N ALA A 7 17.41 5.64 12.31
CA ALA A 7 16.76 5.15 11.10
C ALA A 7 17.46 5.65 9.84
N LYS A 8 17.83 6.93 9.77
CA LYS A 8 18.63 7.49 8.68
C LYS A 8 20.00 6.80 8.58
N ALA A 9 20.69 6.63 9.71
CA ALA A 9 21.98 5.96 9.75
C ALA A 9 21.90 4.52 9.21
N MET A 10 20.87 3.77 9.59
CA MET A 10 20.66 2.39 9.11
C MET A 10 20.29 2.32 7.63
N ARG A 11 19.54 3.30 7.09
CA ARG A 11 19.26 3.39 5.64
C ARG A 11 20.55 3.60 4.85
N GLU A 12 21.39 4.53 5.29
CA GLU A 12 22.67 4.81 4.63
C GLU A 12 23.65 3.64 4.73
N LEU A 13 23.69 2.94 5.86
CA LEU A 13 24.46 1.70 6.00
C LEU A 13 24.05 0.64 4.97
N ARG A 14 22.74 0.41 4.79
CA ARG A 14 22.21 -0.57 3.83
C ARG A 14 22.52 -0.19 2.39
N LYS A 15 22.42 1.10 2.03
CA LYS A 15 22.82 1.60 0.70
C LYS A 15 24.30 1.32 0.42
N ARG A 16 25.18 1.67 1.36
CA ARG A 16 26.63 1.42 1.25
C ARG A 16 26.94 -0.08 1.09
N ARG A 17 26.28 -0.93 1.88
CA ARG A 17 26.43 -2.40 1.77
C ARG A 17 26.02 -2.91 0.40
N LYS A 18 24.88 -2.45 -0.13
CA LYS A 18 24.41 -2.82 -1.48
C LYS A 18 25.44 -2.45 -2.56
N MET A 19 25.98 -1.22 -2.52
CA MET A 19 27.00 -0.79 -3.50
C MET A 19 28.27 -1.64 -3.43
N LYS A 20 28.65 -2.10 -2.24
CA LYS A 20 29.84 -2.95 -2.00
C LYS A 20 29.57 -4.46 -2.18
N LYS A 21 28.42 -4.86 -2.73
CA LYS A 21 28.00 -6.28 -2.82
C LYS A 21 28.06 -7.02 -1.47
N LEU A 22 27.68 -6.32 -0.39
CA LEU A 22 27.57 -6.85 0.96
C LEU A 22 26.10 -6.99 1.38
N CYS A 23 25.83 -7.96 2.24
CA CYS A 23 24.51 -8.26 2.76
C CYS A 23 24.01 -7.07 3.56
N THR A 24 22.86 -6.53 3.17
CA THR A 24 22.22 -5.37 3.82
C THR A 24 21.93 -5.61 5.30
N ARG A 25 21.79 -6.87 5.75
CA ARG A 25 21.52 -7.26 7.14
C ARG A 25 22.81 -7.49 7.94
N CYS A 26 23.62 -8.48 7.58
CA CYS A 26 24.80 -8.89 8.37
C CYS A 26 26.15 -8.37 7.86
N GLY A 27 26.21 -7.77 6.67
CA GLY A 27 27.45 -7.23 6.10
C GLY A 27 28.40 -8.26 5.44
N LYS A 28 28.07 -9.55 5.43
CA LYS A 28 28.84 -10.57 4.69
C LYS A 28 28.76 -10.37 3.17
N PRO A 29 29.76 -10.81 2.38
CA PRO A 29 29.69 -10.78 0.92
C PRO A 29 28.42 -11.46 0.38
N VAL A 30 27.89 -10.94 -0.72
CA VAL A 30 26.76 -11.52 -1.44
C VAL A 30 27.16 -11.75 -2.89
N GLU A 31 26.91 -12.98 -3.32
CA GLU A 31 27.09 -13.41 -4.71
C GLU A 31 25.74 -13.35 -5.45
N GLY A 32 25.80 -13.00 -6.73
CA GLY A 32 24.62 -12.85 -7.59
C GLY A 32 23.88 -11.53 -7.39
N GLU A 33 22.59 -11.53 -7.74
CA GLU A 33 21.77 -10.31 -7.87
C GLU A 33 21.13 -9.84 -6.56
N HIS A 34 21.24 -10.65 -5.51
CA HIS A 34 20.48 -10.41 -4.30
C HIS A 34 21.17 -9.43 -3.35
N VAL A 35 20.38 -8.77 -2.52
CA VAL A 35 20.88 -7.77 -1.53
C VAL A 35 21.14 -8.36 -0.14
N GLN A 36 20.93 -9.67 0.02
CA GLN A 36 21.16 -10.42 1.25
C GLN A 36 21.81 -11.77 0.95
N CYS A 37 22.71 -12.22 1.84
CA CYS A 37 23.26 -13.57 1.78
C CYS A 37 22.16 -14.61 2.05
N ASN A 38 22.41 -15.86 1.65
CA ASN A 38 21.43 -16.94 1.72
C ASN A 38 20.92 -17.16 3.15
N ALA A 39 21.81 -17.19 4.15
CA ALA A 39 21.44 -17.34 5.55
C ALA A 39 20.51 -16.22 6.07
N CYS A 40 20.80 -14.95 5.75
CA CYS A 40 19.96 -13.84 6.16
C CYS A 40 18.60 -13.85 5.46
N ARG A 41 18.55 -14.30 4.20
CA ARG A 41 17.31 -14.42 3.45
C ARG A 41 16.44 -15.53 4.00
N GLU A 42 17.03 -16.68 4.28
CA GLU A 42 16.31 -17.82 4.85
C GLU A 42 15.78 -17.49 6.25
N TYR A 43 16.59 -16.83 7.07
CA TYR A 43 16.12 -16.27 8.33
C TYR A 43 14.93 -15.32 8.12
N CYS A 44 14.98 -14.40 7.14
CA CYS A 44 13.85 -13.49 6.87
C CYS A 44 12.57 -14.24 6.46
N LYS A 45 12.68 -15.35 5.72
CA LYS A 45 11.53 -16.20 5.37
C LYS A 45 10.99 -16.93 6.58
N MET A 46 11.85 -17.57 7.37
CA MET A 46 11.45 -18.26 8.59
C MET A 46 10.79 -17.30 9.58
N TYR A 47 11.42 -16.14 9.82
CA TYR A 47 10.86 -15.11 10.71
C TYR A 47 9.50 -14.63 10.22
N ALA A 48 9.29 -14.52 8.91
CA ALA A 48 8.00 -14.17 8.34
C ALA A 48 6.90 -15.21 8.59
N LEU A 49 7.26 -16.50 8.57
CA LEU A 49 6.33 -17.59 8.84
C LEU A 49 5.97 -17.66 10.33
N LEU A 50 6.93 -17.38 11.21
CA LEU A 50 6.74 -17.35 12.66
C LEU A 50 5.99 -16.09 13.14
N HIS A 51 6.16 -14.97 12.44
CA HIS A 51 5.54 -13.68 12.77
C HIS A 51 4.62 -13.17 11.63
N PRO A 52 3.59 -13.93 11.24
CA PRO A 52 2.74 -13.58 10.10
C PRO A 52 1.97 -12.27 10.33
N LYS A 53 1.66 -11.94 11.60
CA LYS A 53 0.99 -10.70 12.01
C LYS A 53 1.90 -9.46 12.01
N GLU A 54 3.21 -9.61 12.13
CA GLU A 54 4.18 -8.49 12.06
C GLU A 54 4.55 -8.13 10.62
N LYS A 55 4.28 -9.03 9.66
CA LYS A 55 4.37 -8.75 8.23
C LYS A 55 3.20 -7.99 7.66
N VAL A 56 2.18 -7.75 8.46
CA VAL A 56 1.03 -7.05 7.97
C VAL A 56 1.31 -5.56 8.22
N ILE A 57 1.71 -4.87 7.14
CA ILE A 57 1.19 -3.52 6.96
C ILE A 57 -0.34 -3.72 6.80
N ILE A 58 -1.04 -4.01 7.90
CA ILE A 58 -2.41 -3.58 8.04
C ILE A 58 -2.18 -2.10 8.21
N ARG A 59 -2.29 -1.33 7.12
CA ARG A 59 -2.91 -0.03 7.33
C ARG A 59 -4.29 -0.40 7.82
N SER A 60 -4.44 -0.55 9.14
CA SER A 60 -5.77 -0.45 9.70
C SER A 60 -6.29 0.85 9.13
N LEU A 61 -7.48 0.83 8.55
CA LEU A 61 -8.18 2.07 8.29
C LEU A 61 -8.05 2.86 9.58
N LYS A 62 -7.46 4.07 9.51
CA LYS A 62 -7.15 4.87 10.72
C LYS A 62 -8.41 5.01 11.59
N THR A 63 -9.58 4.90 10.98
CA THR A 63 -10.89 4.70 11.58
C THR A 63 -11.74 3.77 10.68
N TRP A 64 -12.63 2.95 11.24
CA TRP A 64 -13.68 2.22 10.49
C TRP A 64 -14.79 3.15 9.95
N GLU A 65 -14.46 4.43 9.75
CA GLU A 65 -15.42 5.45 9.39
C GLU A 65 -15.53 5.53 7.87
N VAL A 66 -16.75 5.36 7.37
CA VAL A 66 -17.05 5.60 5.95
C VAL A 66 -17.15 7.11 5.73
N LYS A 67 -16.14 7.69 5.08
CA LYS A 67 -16.11 9.13 4.74
C LYS A 67 -17.04 9.44 3.57
N ASN A 68 -17.08 8.60 2.54
CA ASN A 68 -18.03 8.74 1.42
C ASN A 68 -19.19 7.76 1.56
N LYS A 69 -20.21 8.17 2.31
CA LYS A 69 -21.42 7.36 2.57
C LYS A 69 -22.22 7.06 1.30
N LYS A 70 -22.21 7.97 0.32
CA LYS A 70 -22.95 7.82 -0.95
C LYS A 70 -22.37 6.69 -1.79
N LEU A 71 -21.05 6.71 -2.02
CA LEU A 71 -20.35 5.64 -2.73
C LEU A 71 -20.50 4.30 -2.02
N TYR A 72 -20.34 4.27 -0.70
CA TYR A 72 -20.45 3.03 0.08
C TYR A 72 -21.86 2.41 0.00
N ARG A 73 -22.91 3.24 0.08
CA ARG A 73 -24.30 2.77 -0.05
C ARG A 73 -24.55 2.15 -1.42
N LEU A 74 -24.10 2.80 -2.50
CA LEU A 74 -24.25 2.29 -3.86
C LEU A 74 -23.52 0.95 -4.06
N LEU A 75 -22.32 0.80 -3.47
CA LEU A 75 -21.61 -0.48 -3.48
C LEU A 75 -22.40 -1.59 -2.78
N LEU A 76 -23.02 -1.30 -1.63
CA LEU A 76 -23.87 -2.26 -0.91
C LEU A 76 -25.13 -2.62 -1.71
N GLU A 77 -25.86 -1.63 -2.22
CA GLU A 77 -27.09 -1.82 -3.01
C GLU A 77 -26.82 -2.69 -4.25
N ARG A 78 -25.67 -2.49 -4.89
CA ARG A 78 -25.27 -3.25 -6.09
C ARG A 78 -24.50 -4.54 -5.79
N LYS A 79 -24.36 -4.91 -4.51
CA LYS A 79 -23.56 -6.08 -4.07
C LYS A 79 -22.16 -6.11 -4.70
N MET A 80 -21.55 -4.93 -4.81
CA MET A 80 -20.31 -4.71 -5.50
C MET A 80 -19.17 -4.51 -4.52
N THR A 81 -18.10 -5.27 -4.69
CA THR A 81 -16.90 -5.15 -3.87
C THR A 81 -15.96 -4.07 -4.40
N ILE A 82 -15.10 -3.56 -3.51
CA ILE A 82 -14.08 -2.56 -3.86
C ILE A 82 -13.16 -3.03 -5.01
N PRO A 83 -12.65 -4.28 -5.01
CA PRO A 83 -11.86 -4.78 -6.13
C PRO A 83 -12.62 -4.83 -7.46
N GLN A 84 -13.92 -5.15 -7.43
CA GLN A 84 -14.75 -5.18 -8.65
C GLN A 84 -14.93 -3.78 -9.22
N LEU A 85 -15.26 -2.78 -8.39
CA LEU A 85 -15.35 -1.39 -8.84
C LEU A 85 -14.01 -0.90 -9.39
N ALA A 86 -12.91 -1.23 -8.72
CA ALA A 86 -11.57 -0.87 -9.15
C ALA A 86 -11.24 -1.43 -10.54
N GLN A 87 -11.60 -2.69 -10.79
CA GLN A 87 -11.43 -3.35 -12.08
C GLN A 87 -12.25 -2.67 -13.19
N MET A 88 -13.52 -2.34 -12.92
CA MET A 88 -14.39 -1.69 -13.92
C MET A 88 -13.95 -0.28 -14.29
N VAL A 89 -13.41 0.46 -13.32
CA VAL A 89 -12.93 1.84 -13.52
C VAL A 89 -11.48 1.87 -14.03
N GLY A 90 -10.75 0.76 -13.95
CA GLY A 90 -9.35 0.67 -14.36
C GLY A 90 -8.37 1.31 -13.37
N VAL A 91 -8.66 1.24 -12.07
CA VAL A 91 -7.81 1.78 -11.00
C VAL A 91 -7.42 0.70 -9.99
N SER A 92 -6.48 1.01 -9.10
CA SER A 92 -6.15 0.10 -7.99
C SER A 92 -7.27 0.05 -6.94
N SER A 93 -7.49 -1.10 -6.31
CA SER A 93 -8.43 -1.23 -5.17
C SER A 93 -8.14 -0.22 -4.07
N ARG A 94 -6.86 0.12 -3.87
CA ARG A 94 -6.42 1.12 -2.90
C ARG A 94 -6.95 2.53 -3.20
N SER A 95 -7.12 2.87 -4.48
CA SER A 95 -7.72 4.14 -4.91
C SER A 95 -9.17 4.20 -4.47
N VAL A 96 -9.93 3.12 -4.72
CA VAL A 96 -11.34 3.01 -4.34
C VAL A 96 -11.50 3.02 -2.82
N ASP A 97 -10.66 2.29 -2.07
CA ASP A 97 -10.63 2.36 -0.59
C ASP A 97 -10.46 3.81 -0.09
N ARG A 98 -9.58 4.57 -0.74
CA ARG A 98 -9.31 5.97 -0.42
C ARG A 98 -10.54 6.84 -0.60
N TRP A 99 -11.31 6.58 -1.65
CA TRP A 99 -12.52 7.31 -1.96
C TRP A 99 -13.64 6.99 -0.96
N VAL A 100 -13.74 5.73 -0.52
CA VAL A 100 -14.77 5.27 0.44
C VAL A 100 -14.45 5.68 1.87
N PHE A 101 -13.25 5.36 2.35
CA PHE A 101 -12.90 5.42 3.79
C PHE A 101 -12.00 6.60 4.17
N GLU A 102 -11.21 7.15 3.23
CA GLU A 102 -10.33 8.29 3.51
C GLU A 102 -10.89 9.62 2.99
N GLY A 103 -12.01 9.60 2.25
CA GLY A 103 -12.63 10.81 1.70
C GLY A 103 -11.81 11.47 0.59
N SER A 104 -10.87 10.74 -0.01
CA SER A 104 -10.06 11.25 -1.12
C SER A 104 -10.93 11.48 -2.35
N ILE A 105 -10.77 12.63 -2.97
CA ILE A 105 -11.53 12.98 -4.19
C ILE A 105 -10.78 12.44 -5.42
N PRO A 106 -11.42 11.65 -6.30
CA PRO A 106 -10.81 11.17 -7.54
C PRO A 106 -10.47 12.30 -8.51
N LYS A 107 -9.55 12.05 -9.45
CA LYS A 107 -9.36 12.89 -10.64
C LYS A 107 -10.61 12.89 -11.51
N LEU A 108 -10.83 13.97 -12.28
CA LEU A 108 -12.03 14.16 -13.12
C LEU A 108 -12.36 12.92 -13.97
N GLU A 109 -11.38 12.40 -14.71
CA GLU A 109 -11.52 11.18 -15.52
C GLU A 109 -12.05 9.97 -14.72
N ASN A 110 -11.59 9.81 -13.48
CA ASN A 110 -12.05 8.73 -12.60
C ASN A 110 -13.44 9.02 -12.01
N ARG A 111 -13.81 10.29 -11.81
CA ARG A 111 -15.16 10.67 -11.38
C ARG A 111 -16.18 10.29 -12.44
N GLU A 112 -15.92 10.65 -13.69
CA GLU A 112 -16.76 10.31 -14.84
C GLU A 112 -16.91 8.79 -14.98
N LYS A 113 -15.80 8.04 -14.92
CA LYS A 113 -15.83 6.58 -14.99
C LYS A 113 -16.63 5.94 -13.86
N VAL A 114 -16.47 6.43 -12.63
CA VAL A 114 -17.25 5.91 -11.48
C VAL A 114 -18.73 6.27 -11.63
N ASN A 115 -19.05 7.49 -12.01
CA ASN A 115 -20.43 7.94 -12.19
C ASN A 115 -21.13 7.15 -13.32
N ALA A 116 -20.43 6.89 -14.43
CA ALA A 116 -20.93 6.07 -15.53
C ALA A 116 -21.10 4.60 -15.11
N CYS A 117 -20.11 4.02 -14.43
CA CYS A 117 -20.16 2.63 -13.94
C CYS A 117 -21.31 2.40 -12.94
N LEU A 118 -21.52 3.36 -12.04
CA LEU A 118 -22.57 3.31 -11.04
C LEU A 118 -23.89 3.92 -11.54
N ASN A 119 -23.96 4.42 -12.78
CA ASN A 119 -25.10 5.16 -13.34
C ASN A 119 -25.74 6.13 -12.32
N ALA A 120 -24.89 6.83 -11.57
CA ALA A 120 -25.27 7.66 -10.45
C ALA A 120 -24.20 8.74 -10.25
N GLU A 121 -24.61 9.95 -9.92
CA GLU A 121 -23.69 11.05 -9.67
C GLU A 121 -23.06 10.92 -8.28
N VAL A 122 -21.97 10.18 -8.15
CA VAL A 122 -21.30 9.93 -6.86
C VAL A 122 -20.33 11.05 -6.50
N PHE A 123 -19.66 11.59 -7.52
CA PHE A 123 -18.74 12.70 -7.40
C PHE A 123 -19.19 13.84 -8.30
N ASP A 124 -19.13 15.06 -7.80
CA ASP A 124 -19.41 16.25 -8.59
C ASP A 124 -18.35 16.38 -9.70
N VAL A 125 -18.83 16.60 -10.92
CA VAL A 125 -18.00 16.75 -12.13
C VAL A 125 -17.79 18.22 -12.47
N GLU A 126 -18.59 19.11 -11.87
CA GLU A 126 -18.41 20.56 -11.94
C GLU A 126 -17.30 20.99 -10.96
N ALA A 127 -16.38 21.82 -11.46
CA ALA A 127 -15.15 22.23 -10.78
C ALA A 127 -15.37 23.40 -9.82
#